data_AF-A0A3D5JV31-F1
#
_entry.id   AF-A0A3D5JV31-F1
#
_cell.length_a   1.000
_cell.length_b   1.000
_cell.length_c   1.000
_cell.angle_alpha   90.00
_cell.angle_beta   90.00
_cell.angle_gamma   90.00
#
_symmetry.space_group_name_H-M   'P 1'
#
loop_
_entity.id
_entity.type
_entity.pdbx_description
1 polymer ?
#
loop_
_entity_poly.entity_id
_entity_poly.type
_entity_poly.pdbx_seq_one_letter_code
_entity_poly.pdbx_strand_id
1 'polypeptide(L)' 'MKEGVRHGEYTQWRAVKVLLHVKGQYKDGERDGDWGLWYFNGHKEMNSTYTKGKAGNIVYYS' A
#
# COMPACT_ATOMS: atom_id res chain seq x y z
N MET A 1 -15.03 21.99 5.28
CA MET A 1 -13.94 21.32 4.54
C MET A 1 -12.77 21.20 5.49
N LYS A 2 -12.62 20.07 6.19
CA LYS A 2 -11.33 19.73 6.81
C LYS A 2 -10.58 18.96 5.73
N GLU A 3 -9.39 19.49 5.44
CA GLU A 3 -8.34 19.11 4.51
C GLU A 3 -8.41 17.68 3.94
N GLY A 4 -7.97 17.52 2.69
CA GLY A 4 -7.96 16.27 1.90
C GLY A 4 -7.07 15.16 2.46
N VAL A 5 -7.35 14.75 3.69
CA VAL A 5 -6.72 13.68 4.43
C VAL A 5 -7.28 12.35 3.92
N ARG A 6 -6.40 11.49 3.40
CA ARG A 6 -6.80 10.17 2.90
C ARG A 6 -7.32 9.33 4.07
N HIS A 7 -8.50 8.74 3.91
CA HIS A 7 -9.12 7.84 4.88
C HIS A 7 -9.85 6.72 4.14
N GLY A 8 -9.61 5.47 4.52
CA GLY A 8 -10.21 4.28 3.92
C GLY A 8 -9.27 3.53 2.97
N GLU A 9 -9.86 2.61 2.18
CA GLU A 9 -9.11 1.79 1.23
C GLU A 9 -8.44 2.63 0.15
N TYR A 10 -7.20 2.26 -0.17
CA TYR A 10 -6.40 2.89 -1.20
C TYR A 10 -5.83 1.82 -2.12
N THR A 11 -6.00 2.05 -3.43
CA THR A 11 -5.35 1.28 -4.47
C THR A 11 -4.77 2.23 -5.50
N GLN A 12 -3.50 2.05 -5.84
CA GLN A 12 -2.84 2.82 -6.89
C GLN A 12 -2.22 1.88 -7.91
N TRP A 13 -2.52 2.15 -9.18
CA TRP A 13 -2.00 1.44 -10.35
C TRP A 13 -0.94 2.30 -11.02
N ARG A 14 0.22 1.72 -11.36
CA ARG A 14 1.28 2.42 -12.12
C ARG A 14 1.41 1.80 -13.50
N ALA A 15 1.01 2.53 -14.54
CA ALA A 15 0.99 2.06 -15.93
C ALA A 15 2.37 2.09 -16.61
N VAL A 16 3.38 1.49 -15.97
CA VAL A 16 4.67 1.21 -16.61
C VAL A 16 4.77 -0.31 -16.69
N LYS A 17 5.12 -0.87 -17.86
CA LYS A 17 5.04 -2.30 -18.28
C LYS A 17 5.59 -3.36 -17.30
N VAL A 18 6.16 -2.98 -16.16
CA VAL A 18 6.80 -3.85 -15.17
C VAL A 18 6.37 -3.54 -13.72
N LEU A 19 5.65 -2.44 -13.44
CA LEU A 19 5.49 -1.96 -12.07
C LEU A 19 4.13 -2.21 -11.44
N LEU A 20 4.21 -2.22 -10.12
CA LEU A 20 3.35 -2.91 -9.20
C LEU A 20 2.16 -2.04 -8.78
N HIS A 21 1.01 -2.64 -8.53
CA HIS A 21 -0.06 -1.94 -7.83
C HIS A 21 0.16 -2.05 -6.33
N VAL A 22 -0.12 -0.97 -5.61
CA VAL A 22 -0.09 -0.96 -4.15
C VAL A 22 -1.52 -0.89 -3.63
N LYS A 23 -1.83 -1.71 -2.63
CA LYS A 23 -3.11 -1.71 -1.94
C LYS A 23 -2.89 -1.70 -0.43
N GLY A 24 -3.69 -0.92 0.26
CA GLY A 24 -3.70 -0.84 1.73
C GLY A 24 -4.77 0.12 2.20
N GLN A 25 -4.68 0.53 3.47
CA GLN A 25 -5.60 1.50 4.06
C GLN A 25 -4.86 2.74 4.57
N TYR A 26 -5.54 3.88 4.45
CA TYR A 26 -5.14 5.09 5.13
C TYR A 26 -6.09 5.37 6.30
N LYS A 27 -5.53 5.83 7.40
CA LYS A 27 -6.26 6.34 8.55
C LYS A 27 -5.63 7.67 8.95
N ASP A 28 -6.45 8.70 9.04
CA ASP A 28 -6.03 10.07 9.38
C ASP A 28 -4.85 10.59 8.53
N GLY A 29 -4.79 10.17 7.27
CA GLY A 29 -3.76 10.59 6.30
C GLY A 29 -2.50 9.73 6.30
N GLU A 30 -2.39 8.77 7.21
CA GLU A 30 -1.25 7.89 7.36
C GLU A 30 -1.58 6.46 6.93
N ARG A 31 -0.59 5.70 6.48
CA ARG A 31 -0.77 4.27 6.21
C ARG A 31 -1.08 3.54 7.52
N ASP A 32 -2.11 2.71 7.51
CA ASP A 32 -2.54 1.93 8.67
C ASP A 32 -3.00 0.55 8.21
N GLY A 33 -2.65 -0.49 8.97
CA GLY A 33 -2.95 -1.89 8.64
C GLY A 33 -2.02 -2.49 7.58
N ASP A 34 -2.50 -3.53 6.91
CA ASP A 34 -1.69 -4.28 5.94
C ASP A 34 -1.62 -3.60 4.58
N TRP A 35 -0.41 -3.53 4.08
CA TRP A 35 -0.05 -2.99 2.78
C TRP A 35 0.62 -4.06 1.95
N GLY A 36 0.26 -4.14 0.68
CA GLY A 36 0.91 -5.02 -0.27
C GLY A 36 1.32 -4.30 -1.54
N LEU A 37 2.31 -4.90 -2.19
CA LEU A 37 2.83 -4.51 -3.49
C LEU A 37 2.79 -5.74 -4.39
N TRP A 38 2.17 -5.62 -5.56
CA TRP A 38 1.94 -6.74 -6.48
C TRP A 38 2.36 -6.39 -7.88
N TYR A 39 3.05 -7.31 -8.54
CA TYR A 39 3.44 -7.19 -9.93
C TYR A 39 2.19 -7.17 -10.81
N PHE A 40 2.31 -6.65 -12.02
CA PHE A 40 1.20 -6.62 -12.98
C PHE A 40 0.63 -8.01 -13.28
N ASN A 41 1.45 -9.07 -13.14
CA ASN A 41 1.03 -10.46 -13.27
C ASN A 41 0.25 -11.00 -12.05
N GLY A 42 -0.03 -10.17 -11.04
CA GLY A 42 -0.75 -10.54 -9.81
C GLY A 42 0.12 -11.20 -8.74
N HIS A 43 1.40 -11.46 -9.00
CA HIS A 43 2.31 -11.99 -7.99
C HIS A 43 2.63 -10.91 -6.96
N LYS A 44 2.51 -11.27 -5.69
CA LYS A 44 2.89 -10.38 -4.59
C LYS A 44 4.41 -10.24 -4.60
N GLU A 45 4.92 -9.01 -4.63
CA GLU A 45 6.34 -8.70 -4.47
C GLU A 45 6.66 -8.52 -2.99
N MET A 46 5.78 -7.84 -2.26
CA MET A 46 6.03 -7.47 -0.87
C MET A 46 4.72 -7.32 -0.10
N ASN A 47 4.75 -7.61 1.19
CA ASN A 47 3.79 -7.09 2.15
C ASN A 47 4.48 -6.36 3.31
N SER A 48 3.75 -5.47 3.95
CA SER A 48 4.15 -4.88 5.22
C SER A 48 2.95 -4.42 6.03
N THR A 49 3.06 -4.45 7.35
CA THR A 49 2.05 -3.88 8.24
C THR A 49 2.48 -2.48 8.68
N TYR A 50 1.60 -1.50 8.55
CA TYR A 50 1.84 -0.12 8.96
C TYR A 50 1.00 0.24 10.19
N THR A 51 1.61 0.98 11.12
CA THR A 51 0.91 1.57 12.27
C THR A 51 1.27 3.04 12.35
N LYS A 52 0.28 3.94 12.21
CA LYS A 52 0.51 5.41 12.20
C LYS A 52 1.62 5.83 11.24
N GLY A 53 1.55 5.32 10.01
CA GLY A 53 2.51 5.62 8.94
C GLY A 53 3.88 4.94 9.05
N LYS A 54 4.17 4.20 10.14
CA LYS A 54 5.45 3.49 10.32
C LYS A 54 5.34 2.05 9.84
N ALA A 55 6.24 1.64 8.95
CA ALA A 55 6.36 0.25 8.51
C ALA A 55 6.89 -0.62 9.66
N GLY A 56 6.20 -1.73 9.92
CA GLY A 56 6.63 -2.79 10.82
C GLY A 56 7.38 -3.87 10.05
N ASN A 57 6.92 -5.12 10.20
CA ASN A 57 7.48 -6.24 9.45
C ASN A 57 7.28 -6.02 7.94
N ILE A 58 8.35 -6.25 7.17
CA ILE A 58 8.31 -6.22 5.71
C ILE A 58 8.73 -7.61 5.24
N VAL A 59 7.86 -8.26 4.47
CA VAL A 59 8.14 -9.55 3.84
C VAL A 59 8.24 -9.33 2.34
N TYR A 60 9.40 -9.69 1.78
CA TYR A 60 9.62 -9.75 0.35
C TYR A 60 9.37 -11.18 -0.14
N TYR A 61 8.76 -11.29 -1.32
CA TYR A 61 8.51 -12.54 -2.02
C TYR A 61 9.45 -12.60 -3.22
N SER A 62 10.18 -13.73 -3.37
CA SER A 62 11.08 -14.03 -4.48
C SER A 62 10.37 -14.72 -5.63
#